data_AF-A0A2N0SE33-F1
#
_entry.id   AF-A0A2N0SE33-F1
#
_cell.length_a   1.000
_cell.length_b   1.000
_cell.length_c   1.000
_cell.angle_alpha   90.00
_cell.angle_beta   90.00
_cell.angle_gamma   90.00
#
_symmetry.space_group_name_H-M   'P 1'
#
loop_
_entity.id
_entity.type
_entity.pdbx_description
1 polymer ?
#
loop_
_entity_poly.entity_id
_entity_poly.type
_entity_poly.pdbx_seq_one_letter_code
_entity_poly.pdbx_strand_id
1 'polypeptide(L)'
;MNIKYTQKNNHNAVQYPIPDGYNVKTEIADQMLCCETKYTLANKVLYTITWKEGRAEWMVSSERSASGAVNEFLKKTNRKKSQISGVHVFGFDIKILHQLRIEQPRELSTDKITIDKRKRPLNEIQSLSQQNKRYASFGRNAYKKVKNLILKHRMVSESEEPICICSMELENGNNIINIKYNSLLDLTRLDAYVRACDETLLSHDGYRRLAAIEARLIREYQVAHRRIEITKLINNQINIGTFNLDKGLDQQSILDDDDEPQGNPDGIIVDEQEVGNGVYRSV
;
A
#
# COMPACT_ATOMS: atom_id res chain seq x y z
N MET A 1 -16.67 0.72 -25.58
CA MET A 1 -18.09 0.30 -25.71
C MET A 1 -18.92 1.03 -24.67
N ASN A 2 -20.12 1.52 -25.01
CA ASN A 2 -21.03 2.12 -24.04
C ASN A 2 -21.83 1.02 -23.33
N ILE A 3 -21.54 0.81 -22.04
CA ILE A 3 -22.22 -0.19 -21.20
C ILE A 3 -23.71 0.11 -21.15
N LYS A 4 -24.53 -0.90 -21.45
CA LYS A 4 -25.99 -0.84 -21.33
C LYS A 4 -26.43 -1.27 -19.94
N TYR A 5 -27.56 -0.74 -19.50
CA TYR A 5 -28.14 -1.03 -18.19
C TYR A 5 -29.53 -1.64 -18.34
N THR A 6 -29.91 -2.45 -17.36
CA THR A 6 -31.26 -2.99 -17.21
C THR A 6 -31.80 -2.70 -15.82
N GLN A 7 -33.11 -2.71 -15.64
CA GLN A 7 -33.75 -2.43 -14.35
C GLN A 7 -35.00 -3.29 -14.18
N LYS A 8 -35.44 -3.48 -12.93
CA LYS A 8 -36.74 -4.09 -12.63
C LYS A 8 -37.87 -3.09 -12.96
N ASN A 9 -39.10 -3.57 -13.13
CA ASN A 9 -40.28 -2.78 -13.53
C ASN A 9 -40.80 -1.74 -12.49
N ASN A 10 -39.92 -1.15 -11.67
CA ASN A 10 -40.28 -0.10 -10.71
C ASN A 10 -39.53 1.20 -11.03
N HIS A 11 -40.21 2.34 -10.92
CA HIS A 11 -39.68 3.66 -11.27
C HIS A 11 -38.43 4.11 -10.48
N ASN A 12 -38.15 3.47 -9.33
CA ASN A 12 -36.94 3.69 -8.50
C ASN A 12 -36.05 2.44 -8.40
N ALA A 13 -36.09 1.53 -9.38
CA ALA A 13 -35.32 0.29 -9.32
C ALA A 13 -33.82 0.51 -9.56
N VAL A 14 -33.00 -0.27 -8.84
CA VAL A 14 -31.56 -0.37 -9.06
C VAL A 14 -31.30 -0.72 -10.54
N GLN A 15 -30.38 0.01 -11.16
CA GLN A 15 -29.91 -0.29 -12.51
C GLN A 15 -28.72 -1.24 -12.44
N TYR A 16 -28.78 -2.29 -13.26
CA TYR A 16 -27.76 -3.32 -13.33
C TYR A 16 -27.00 -3.20 -14.67
N PRO A 17 -25.67 -3.07 -14.65
CA PRO A 17 -24.87 -3.08 -15.87
C PRO A 17 -24.95 -4.46 -16.53
N ILE A 18 -25.06 -4.48 -17.86
CA ILE A 18 -25.15 -5.72 -18.64
C ILE A 18 -23.74 -6.09 -19.15
N PRO A 19 -23.13 -7.17 -18.65
CA PRO A 19 -21.82 -7.64 -19.11
C PRO A 19 -21.87 -8.23 -20.53
N ASP A 20 -20.77 -8.08 -21.27
CA ASP A 20 -20.57 -8.73 -22.58
C ASP A 20 -19.98 -10.13 -22.41
N GLY A 21 -20.37 -11.06 -23.29
CA GLY A 21 -19.95 -12.47 -23.24
C GLY A 21 -20.30 -13.19 -21.93
N TYR A 22 -21.35 -12.74 -21.24
CA TYR A 22 -21.72 -13.26 -19.92
C TYR A 22 -22.61 -14.48 -20.04
N ASN A 23 -22.36 -15.48 -19.19
CA ASN A 23 -23.14 -16.70 -19.10
C ASN A 23 -23.47 -17.01 -17.63
N VAL A 24 -24.72 -17.39 -17.36
CA VAL A 24 -25.16 -17.89 -16.05
C VAL A 24 -26.11 -19.06 -16.22
N LYS A 25 -26.07 -19.98 -15.27
CA LYS A 25 -27.08 -21.04 -15.17
C LYS A 25 -28.07 -20.69 -14.07
N THR A 26 -29.35 -20.71 -14.42
CA THR A 26 -30.45 -20.36 -13.50
C THR A 26 -31.51 -21.44 -13.55
N GLU A 27 -31.93 -21.93 -12.39
CA GLU A 27 -33.01 -22.90 -12.28
C GLU A 27 -34.35 -22.19 -12.13
N ILE A 28 -35.33 -22.57 -12.95
CA ILE A 28 -36.69 -22.02 -12.89
C ILE A 28 -37.72 -23.14 -13.04
N ALA A 29 -38.45 -23.41 -11.95
CA ALA A 29 -39.48 -24.46 -11.91
C ALA A 29 -38.93 -25.79 -12.46
N ASP A 30 -37.88 -26.29 -11.80
CA ASP A 30 -37.16 -27.54 -12.07
C ASP A 30 -36.55 -27.65 -13.48
N GLN A 31 -36.45 -26.52 -14.19
CA GLN A 31 -35.78 -26.42 -15.48
C GLN A 31 -34.51 -25.60 -15.35
N MET A 32 -33.38 -26.21 -15.66
CA MET A 32 -32.10 -25.52 -15.79
C MET A 32 -32.05 -24.74 -17.10
N LEU A 33 -31.82 -23.43 -17.00
CA LEU A 33 -31.61 -22.51 -18.10
C LEU A 33 -30.16 -22.05 -18.13
N CYS A 34 -29.58 -21.94 -19.32
CA CYS A 34 -28.34 -21.22 -19.55
C CYS A 34 -28.70 -19.88 -20.20
N CYS A 35 -28.37 -18.78 -19.53
CA CYS A 35 -28.65 -17.43 -19.98
C CYS A 35 -27.37 -16.74 -20.41
N GLU A 36 -27.35 -16.19 -21.62
CA GLU A 36 -26.19 -15.53 -22.20
C GLU A 36 -26.52 -14.11 -22.66
N THR A 37 -25.58 -13.18 -22.46
CA THR A 37 -25.63 -11.85 -23.11
C THR A 37 -24.40 -11.59 -23.96
N LYS A 38 -24.65 -11.08 -25.16
CA LYS A 38 -23.60 -10.72 -26.13
C LYS A 38 -23.91 -9.39 -26.80
N TYR A 39 -22.94 -8.49 -26.84
CA TYR A 39 -23.05 -7.24 -27.57
C TYR A 39 -22.80 -7.48 -29.06
N THR A 40 -23.64 -6.88 -29.90
CA THR A 40 -23.46 -6.86 -31.35
C THR A 40 -22.60 -5.68 -31.77
N LEU A 41 -22.07 -5.71 -33.00
CA LEU A 41 -21.31 -4.60 -33.59
C LEU A 41 -22.09 -3.27 -33.60
N ALA A 42 -23.43 -3.33 -33.57
CA ALA A 42 -24.31 -2.16 -33.49
C ALA A 42 -24.58 -1.67 -32.04
N ASN A 43 -23.81 -2.15 -31.05
CA ASN A 43 -23.99 -1.84 -29.62
C ASN A 43 -25.40 -2.17 -29.08
N LYS A 44 -26.04 -3.18 -29.66
CA LYS A 44 -27.26 -3.81 -29.13
C LYS A 44 -26.88 -5.05 -28.33
N VAL A 45 -27.67 -5.40 -27.33
CA VAL A 45 -27.45 -6.61 -26.54
C VAL A 45 -28.40 -7.69 -27.04
N LEU A 46 -27.85 -8.85 -27.39
CA LEU A 46 -28.60 -10.06 -27.63
C LEU A 46 -28.67 -10.85 -26.32
N TYR A 47 -29.89 -11.16 -25.88
CA TYR A 47 -30.19 -11.97 -24.71
C TYR A 47 -30.62 -13.35 -25.19
N THR A 48 -29.89 -14.39 -24.82
CA THR A 48 -30.16 -15.77 -25.25
C THR A 48 -30.47 -16.64 -24.04
N ILE A 49 -31.46 -17.51 -24.16
CA ILE A 49 -31.78 -18.55 -23.18
C ILE A 49 -31.73 -19.89 -23.89
N THR A 50 -30.90 -20.80 -23.41
CA THR A 50 -30.89 -22.19 -23.84
C THR A 50 -31.31 -23.12 -22.71
N TRP A 51 -32.01 -24.19 -23.05
CA TRP A 51 -32.44 -25.21 -22.10
C TRP A 51 -32.49 -26.57 -22.78
N LYS A 52 -32.43 -27.63 -21.96
CA LYS A 52 -32.50 -29.00 -22.45
C LYS A 52 -33.80 -29.65 -22.03
N GLU A 53 -34.40 -30.38 -22.95
CA GLU A 53 -35.58 -31.19 -22.72
C GLU A 53 -35.31 -32.60 -23.29
N GLY A 54 -35.02 -33.54 -22.40
CA GLY A 54 -34.49 -34.86 -22.78
C GLY A 54 -33.13 -34.75 -23.49
N ARG A 55 -33.05 -35.23 -24.73
CA ARG A 55 -31.83 -35.14 -25.57
C ARG A 55 -31.79 -33.89 -26.46
N ALA A 56 -32.88 -33.12 -26.52
CA ALA A 56 -32.98 -31.94 -27.36
C ALA A 56 -32.50 -30.69 -26.61
N GLU A 57 -31.81 -29.80 -27.31
CA GLU A 57 -31.41 -28.49 -26.82
C GLU A 57 -32.21 -27.42 -27.57
N TRP A 58 -32.87 -26.56 -26.82
CA TRP A 58 -33.72 -25.50 -27.32
C TRP A 58 -33.09 -24.15 -27.02
N MET A 59 -33.42 -23.16 -27.85
CA MET A 59 -32.88 -21.81 -27.73
C MET A 59 -33.95 -20.78 -28.11
N VAL A 60 -34.00 -19.70 -27.34
CA VAL A 60 -34.71 -18.46 -27.70
C VAL A 60 -33.79 -17.27 -27.50
N SER A 61 -34.03 -16.20 -28.25
CA SER A 61 -33.27 -14.97 -28.11
C SER A 61 -34.14 -13.73 -28.26
N SER A 62 -33.66 -12.62 -27.72
CA SER A 62 -34.29 -11.31 -27.85
C SER A 62 -33.24 -10.22 -27.93
N GLU A 63 -33.39 -9.27 -28.85
CA GLU A 63 -32.58 -8.04 -28.88
C GLU A 63 -33.21 -6.89 -28.06
N ARG A 64 -34.44 -7.08 -27.56
CA ARG A 64 -35.21 -6.02 -26.90
C ARG A 64 -34.83 -5.89 -25.43
N SER A 65 -34.84 -7.00 -24.70
CA SER A 65 -34.52 -7.05 -23.27
C SER A 65 -34.41 -8.48 -22.75
N ALA A 66 -33.82 -8.64 -21.56
CA ALA A 66 -33.84 -9.91 -20.82
C ALA A 66 -35.27 -10.43 -20.60
N SER A 67 -36.20 -9.56 -20.22
CA SER A 67 -37.62 -9.93 -20.06
C SER A 67 -38.26 -10.34 -21.39
N GLY A 68 -37.81 -9.78 -22.52
CA GLY A 68 -38.19 -10.21 -23.85
C GLY A 68 -37.82 -11.68 -24.10
N ALA A 69 -36.59 -12.06 -23.80
CA ALA A 69 -36.12 -13.45 -23.96
C ALA A 69 -36.89 -14.42 -23.04
N VAL A 70 -37.14 -14.03 -21.78
CA VAL A 70 -37.95 -14.82 -20.84
C VAL A 70 -39.38 -15.02 -21.33
N ASN A 71 -40.00 -13.98 -21.89
CA ASN A 71 -41.35 -14.10 -22.44
C ASN A 71 -41.42 -15.07 -23.63
N GLU A 72 -40.41 -15.06 -24.51
CA GLU A 72 -40.34 -16.03 -25.61
C GLU A 72 -40.14 -17.46 -25.10
N PHE A 73 -39.31 -17.65 -24.07
CA PHE A 73 -39.15 -18.95 -23.40
C PHE A 73 -40.47 -19.46 -22.80
N LEU A 74 -41.21 -18.62 -22.07
CA LEU A 74 -42.49 -19.00 -21.45
C LEU A 74 -43.54 -19.36 -22.51
N LYS A 75 -43.61 -18.61 -23.62
CA LYS A 75 -44.48 -18.93 -24.76
C LYS A 75 -44.13 -20.30 -25.34
N LYS A 76 -42.84 -20.58 -25.55
CA LYS A 76 -42.38 -21.82 -26.19
C LYS A 76 -42.64 -23.05 -25.32
N THR A 77 -42.58 -22.90 -24.01
CA THR A 77 -42.82 -23.97 -23.04
C THR A 77 -44.29 -24.09 -22.60
N ASN A 78 -45.21 -23.34 -23.22
CA ASN A 78 -46.63 -23.26 -22.84
C ASN A 78 -46.86 -22.96 -21.34
N ARG A 79 -45.90 -22.30 -20.69
CA ARG A 79 -46.01 -21.89 -19.29
C ARG A 79 -46.84 -20.60 -19.22
N LYS A 80 -47.67 -20.46 -18.18
CA LYS A 80 -48.41 -19.20 -17.94
C LYS A 80 -47.41 -18.05 -17.91
N LYS A 81 -47.83 -16.86 -18.39
CA LYS A 81 -47.07 -15.61 -18.22
C LYS A 81 -46.94 -15.32 -16.72
N SER A 82 -45.95 -15.93 -16.09
CA SER A 82 -45.53 -15.60 -14.74
C SER A 82 -44.81 -14.25 -14.78
N GLN A 83 -44.96 -13.44 -13.73
CA GLN A 83 -44.18 -12.20 -13.55
C GLN A 83 -42.71 -12.52 -13.17
N ILE A 84 -42.05 -13.41 -13.91
CA ILE A 84 -40.64 -13.73 -13.71
C ILE A 84 -39.83 -12.57 -14.30
N SER A 85 -39.03 -11.94 -13.45
CA SER A 85 -38.18 -10.83 -13.83
C SER A 85 -37.01 -11.32 -14.69
N GLY A 86 -36.86 -10.77 -15.90
CA GLY A 86 -35.69 -11.05 -16.74
C GLY A 86 -34.36 -10.73 -16.04
N VAL A 87 -34.34 -9.70 -15.20
CA VAL A 87 -33.16 -9.34 -14.39
C VAL A 87 -32.75 -10.50 -13.47
N HIS A 88 -33.73 -11.19 -12.90
CA HIS A 88 -33.50 -12.32 -12.00
C HIS A 88 -33.07 -13.57 -12.75
N VAL A 89 -33.72 -13.89 -13.87
CA VAL A 89 -33.37 -15.04 -14.71
C VAL A 89 -31.92 -14.96 -15.20
N PHE A 90 -31.47 -13.76 -15.58
CA PHE A 90 -30.10 -13.51 -16.00
C PHE A 90 -29.13 -13.26 -14.84
N GLY A 91 -29.57 -13.33 -13.57
CA GLY A 91 -28.70 -13.15 -12.41
C GLY A 91 -28.03 -11.78 -12.32
N PHE A 92 -28.63 -10.75 -12.92
CA PHE A 92 -28.08 -9.39 -12.85
C PHE A 92 -28.19 -8.79 -11.46
N ASP A 93 -29.21 -9.20 -10.70
CA ASP A 93 -29.47 -8.76 -9.32
C ASP A 93 -28.71 -9.55 -8.24
N ILE A 94 -27.82 -10.47 -8.63
CA ILE A 94 -26.92 -11.14 -7.69
C ILE A 94 -25.96 -10.10 -7.10
N LYS A 95 -26.14 -9.76 -5.82
CA LYS A 95 -25.50 -8.64 -5.13
C LYS A 95 -23.97 -8.62 -5.29
N ILE A 96 -23.31 -9.75 -5.08
CA ILE A 96 -21.85 -9.86 -5.19
C ILE A 96 -21.36 -9.63 -6.63
N LEU A 97 -22.08 -10.16 -7.63
CA LEU A 97 -21.73 -9.96 -9.04
C LEU A 97 -22.02 -8.53 -9.49
N HIS A 98 -23.11 -7.93 -9.03
CA HIS A 98 -23.41 -6.53 -9.30
C HIS A 98 -22.32 -5.60 -8.74
N GLN A 99 -21.88 -5.85 -7.51
CA GLN A 99 -20.80 -5.10 -6.88
C GLN A 99 -19.49 -5.28 -7.65
N LEU A 100 -19.13 -6.51 -8.03
CA LEU A 100 -17.98 -6.78 -8.88
C LEU A 100 -18.07 -6.11 -10.25
N ARG A 101 -19.24 -6.01 -10.89
CA ARG A 101 -19.42 -5.31 -12.18
C ARG A 101 -19.34 -3.77 -12.06
N ILE A 102 -19.58 -3.23 -10.87
CA ILE A 102 -19.36 -1.80 -10.59
C ILE A 102 -17.88 -1.55 -10.26
N GLU A 103 -17.23 -2.51 -9.60
CA GLU A 103 -15.83 -2.44 -9.17
C GLU A 103 -14.84 -2.79 -10.30
N GLN A 104 -15.19 -3.75 -11.17
CA GLN A 104 -14.54 -4.13 -12.43
C GLN A 104 -15.41 -3.65 -13.61
N PRO A 105 -14.97 -2.73 -14.48
CA PRO A 105 -13.86 -1.83 -14.30
C PRO A 105 -14.24 -0.37 -14.65
N ARG A 106 -13.91 0.54 -13.73
CA ARG A 106 -13.12 1.74 -14.09
C ARG A 106 -11.76 1.25 -14.61
N GLU A 107 -11.76 0.54 -15.73
CA GLU A 107 -10.57 0.10 -16.44
C GLU A 107 -10.02 1.37 -16.99
N LEU A 108 -8.90 1.81 -16.41
CA LEU A 108 -7.86 2.53 -17.11
C LEU A 108 -8.35 3.52 -18.16
N SER A 109 -9.37 4.32 -17.84
CA SER A 109 -9.48 5.61 -18.49
C SER A 109 -8.31 6.39 -17.92
N THR A 110 -7.36 6.65 -18.79
CA THR A 110 -6.29 7.65 -18.65
C THR A 110 -6.79 9.00 -18.09
N ASP A 111 -8.11 9.20 -18.00
CA ASP A 111 -8.80 10.39 -17.49
C ASP A 111 -8.78 10.60 -15.96
N LYS A 112 -8.24 9.66 -15.18
CA LYS A 112 -7.92 9.92 -13.76
C LYS A 112 -6.46 9.68 -13.41
N ILE A 113 -5.54 9.87 -14.35
CA ILE A 113 -4.20 10.28 -13.91
C ILE A 113 -4.40 11.62 -13.22
N THR A 114 -4.34 11.62 -11.89
CA THR A 114 -4.23 12.86 -11.13
C THR A 114 -2.84 13.40 -11.41
N ILE A 115 -2.68 14.04 -12.57
CA ILE A 115 -1.46 14.75 -12.91
C ILE A 115 -1.39 15.89 -11.91
N ASP A 116 -0.37 15.85 -11.06
CA ASP A 116 -0.05 16.96 -10.19
C ASP A 116 0.29 18.16 -11.08
N LYS A 117 -0.70 19.02 -11.37
CA LYS A 117 -0.56 20.17 -12.27
C LYS A 117 0.50 21.18 -11.78
N ARG A 118 0.96 21.08 -10.53
CA ARG A 118 2.07 21.88 -10.01
C ARG A 118 3.43 21.43 -10.56
N LYS A 119 3.51 20.19 -11.05
CA LYS A 119 4.71 19.59 -11.60
C LYS A 119 4.69 19.70 -13.12
N ARG A 120 5.66 20.43 -13.68
CA ARG A 120 5.90 20.46 -15.14
C ARG A 120 6.05 19.05 -15.70
N PRO A 121 5.60 18.71 -16.91
CA PRO A 121 5.92 17.47 -17.61
C PRO A 121 7.42 17.11 -17.61
N LEU A 122 7.75 15.82 -17.69
CA LEU A 122 9.14 15.36 -17.61
C LEU A 122 9.98 15.76 -18.83
N ASN A 123 9.36 15.75 -20.02
CA ASN A 123 9.96 16.19 -21.28
C ASN A 123 10.29 17.69 -21.32
N GLU A 124 9.59 18.53 -20.55
CA GLU A 124 9.87 19.96 -20.43
C GLU A 124 11.09 20.26 -19.53
N ILE A 125 11.57 19.28 -18.78
CA ILE A 125 12.74 19.44 -17.92
C ILE A 125 14.00 19.25 -18.76
N GLN A 126 14.66 20.35 -19.12
CA GLN A 126 15.89 20.31 -19.92
C GLN A 126 17.11 19.77 -19.16
N SER A 127 17.17 19.99 -17.84
CA SER A 127 18.31 19.58 -17.03
C SER A 127 18.21 18.12 -16.58
N LEU A 128 19.21 17.32 -16.94
CA LEU A 128 19.34 15.93 -16.50
C LEU A 128 19.35 15.80 -14.96
N SER A 129 19.95 16.76 -14.26
CA SER A 129 19.95 16.80 -12.78
C SER A 129 18.54 16.93 -12.21
N GLN A 130 17.70 17.77 -12.82
CA GLN A 130 16.30 17.93 -12.40
C GLN A 130 15.47 16.69 -12.74
N GLN A 131 15.70 16.07 -13.89
CA GLN A 131 15.06 14.78 -14.23
C GLN A 131 15.44 13.69 -13.23
N ASN A 132 16.73 13.56 -12.91
CA ASN A 132 17.23 12.59 -11.92
C ASN A 132 16.64 12.80 -10.54
N LYS A 133 16.50 14.06 -10.09
CA LYS A 133 15.79 14.37 -8.83
C LYS A 133 14.34 13.90 -8.87
N ARG A 134 13.66 14.03 -10.01
CA ARG A 134 12.29 13.55 -10.17
C ARG A 134 12.21 12.02 -10.16
N TYR A 135 13.07 11.33 -10.91
CA TYR A 135 13.14 9.86 -10.87
C TYR A 135 13.43 9.35 -9.45
N ALA A 136 14.37 9.96 -8.73
CA ALA A 136 14.67 9.62 -7.33
C ALA A 136 13.48 9.87 -6.39
N SER A 137 12.72 10.94 -6.60
CA SER A 137 11.49 11.22 -5.84
C SER A 137 10.40 10.19 -6.11
N PHE A 138 10.25 9.79 -7.39
CA PHE A 138 9.31 8.77 -7.80
C PHE A 138 9.68 7.41 -7.21
N GLY A 139 10.94 7.00 -7.33
CA GLY A 139 11.45 5.76 -6.75
C GLY A 139 11.18 5.66 -5.25
N ARG A 140 11.48 6.71 -4.48
CA ARG A 140 11.17 6.74 -3.03
C ARG A 140 9.69 6.55 -2.72
N ASN A 141 8.80 7.18 -3.50
CA ASN A 141 7.36 7.05 -3.31
C ASN A 141 6.85 5.67 -3.71
N ALA A 142 7.34 5.12 -4.83
CA ALA A 142 7.01 3.79 -5.30
C ALA A 142 7.44 2.74 -4.27
N TYR A 143 8.68 2.82 -3.78
CA TYR A 143 9.19 1.93 -2.74
C TYR A 143 8.32 1.93 -1.49
N LYS A 144 7.94 3.11 -0.97
CA LYS A 144 7.05 3.20 0.21
C LYS A 144 5.70 2.53 -0.03
N LYS A 145 5.07 2.79 -1.18
CA LYS A 145 3.79 2.19 -1.54
C LYS A 145 3.89 0.67 -1.66
N VAL A 146 4.90 0.18 -2.36
CA VAL A 146 5.08 -1.26 -2.56
C VAL A 146 5.47 -1.95 -1.25
N LYS A 147 6.33 -1.36 -0.42
CA LYS A 147 6.64 -1.87 0.93
C LYS A 147 5.38 -2.05 1.78
N ASN A 148 4.47 -1.07 1.76
CA ASN A 148 3.19 -1.18 2.46
C ASN A 148 2.32 -2.34 1.92
N LEU A 149 2.31 -2.55 0.59
CA LEU A 149 1.60 -3.68 -0.02
C LEU A 149 2.22 -5.02 0.38
N ILE A 150 3.55 -5.14 0.35
CA ILE A 150 4.28 -6.34 0.77
C ILE A 150 3.89 -6.75 2.19
N LEU A 151 3.88 -5.79 3.12
CA LEU A 151 3.47 -6.02 4.51
C LEU A 151 1.98 -6.41 4.61
N LYS A 152 1.10 -5.68 3.90
CA LYS A 152 -0.35 -5.95 3.89
C LYS A 152 -0.67 -7.36 3.41
N HIS A 153 0.06 -7.83 2.41
CA HIS A 153 -0.15 -9.15 1.80
C HIS A 153 0.72 -10.25 2.42
N ARG A 154 1.44 -9.96 3.51
CA ARG A 154 2.34 -10.91 4.19
C ARG A 154 3.29 -11.62 3.23
N MET A 155 3.86 -10.86 2.29
CA MET A 155 4.85 -11.36 1.35
C MET A 155 6.20 -11.49 2.06
N VAL A 156 6.34 -12.53 2.87
CA VAL A 156 7.52 -12.84 3.69
C VAL A 156 8.17 -14.15 3.25
N SER A 157 9.48 -14.28 3.50
CA SER A 157 10.25 -15.51 3.34
C SER A 157 9.91 -16.53 4.43
N GLU A 158 10.52 -17.72 4.34
CA GLU A 158 10.46 -18.74 5.40
C GLU A 158 11.02 -18.25 6.75
N SER A 159 11.94 -17.27 6.72
CA SER A 159 12.50 -16.61 7.91
C SER A 159 11.66 -15.43 8.45
N GLU A 160 10.41 -15.29 7.97
CA GLU A 160 9.52 -14.16 8.26
C GLU A 160 10.03 -12.78 7.79
N GLU A 161 11.08 -12.74 6.96
CA GLU A 161 11.60 -11.50 6.42
C GLU A 161 10.78 -11.05 5.21
N PRO A 162 10.29 -9.79 5.16
CA PRO A 162 9.54 -9.31 4.01
C PRO A 162 10.42 -9.24 2.75
N ILE A 163 9.85 -9.66 1.63
CA ILE A 163 10.49 -9.53 0.32
C ILE A 163 10.81 -8.05 0.07
N CYS A 164 11.94 -7.75 -0.57
CA CYS A 164 12.36 -6.39 -0.90
C CYS A 164 12.43 -6.16 -2.41
N ILE A 165 12.21 -4.91 -2.83
CA ILE A 165 12.45 -4.48 -4.21
C ILE A 165 13.92 -4.12 -4.34
N CYS A 166 14.64 -4.75 -5.27
CA CYS A 166 16.05 -4.45 -5.53
C CYS A 166 16.24 -3.35 -6.58
N SER A 167 15.43 -3.35 -7.64
CA SER A 167 15.48 -2.34 -8.69
C SER A 167 14.13 -2.16 -9.38
N MET A 168 13.97 -1.04 -10.06
CA MET A 168 12.82 -0.74 -10.90
C MET A 168 13.31 -0.12 -12.20
N GLU A 169 12.86 -0.66 -13.33
CA GLU A 169 13.19 -0.15 -14.65
C GLU A 169 12.01 0.64 -15.21
N LEU A 170 12.30 1.81 -15.76
CA LEU A 170 11.34 2.72 -16.36
C LEU A 170 11.78 3.02 -17.78
N GLU A 171 10.89 2.78 -18.74
CA GLU A 171 11.11 3.15 -20.13
C GLU A 171 10.54 4.54 -20.40
N ASN A 172 11.34 5.41 -21.01
CA ASN A 172 10.94 6.76 -21.42
C ASN A 172 11.48 7.05 -22.82
N GLY A 173 10.67 6.77 -23.84
CA GLY A 173 11.12 6.76 -25.23
C GLY A 173 12.23 5.72 -25.40
N ASN A 174 13.38 6.14 -25.93
CA ASN A 174 14.52 5.23 -26.13
C ASN A 174 15.42 5.08 -24.89
N ASN A 175 15.06 5.71 -23.77
CA ASN A 175 15.86 5.68 -22.55
C ASN A 175 15.30 4.67 -21.56
N ILE A 176 16.18 3.83 -21.00
CA ILE A 176 15.87 2.96 -19.88
C ILE A 176 16.47 3.58 -18.62
N ILE A 177 15.63 3.91 -17.65
CA ILE A 177 16.01 4.45 -16.35
C ILE A 177 15.90 3.33 -15.32
N ASN A 178 17.04 2.88 -14.80
CA ASN A 178 17.08 1.90 -13.72
C ASN A 178 17.21 2.62 -12.37
N ILE A 179 16.17 2.54 -11.55
CA ILE A 179 16.18 2.96 -10.15
C ILE A 179 16.63 1.77 -9.32
N LYS A 180 17.90 1.80 -8.89
CA LYS A 180 18.43 0.84 -7.92
C LYS A 180 18.01 1.26 -6.53
N TYR A 181 17.27 0.39 -5.86
CA TYR A 181 17.09 0.48 -4.42
C TYR A 181 18.30 -0.22 -3.85
N ASN A 182 19.22 0.54 -3.25
CA ASN A 182 20.30 -0.08 -2.49
C ASN A 182 19.61 -1.00 -1.47
N SER A 183 19.71 -2.31 -1.72
CA SER A 183 19.10 -3.36 -0.92
C SER A 183 19.86 -3.40 0.39
N LEU A 184 19.56 -2.44 1.26
CA LEU A 184 20.42 -2.01 2.34
C LEU A 184 21.81 -1.59 1.80
N LEU A 185 22.16 -0.31 1.93
CA LEU A 185 23.58 -0.08 2.25
C LEU A 185 23.75 -0.87 3.55
N ASP A 186 24.48 -1.99 3.49
CA ASP A 186 24.56 -3.00 4.54
C ASP A 186 24.49 -2.29 5.90
N LEU A 187 23.38 -2.48 6.63
CA LEU A 187 23.14 -1.74 7.87
C LEU A 187 24.34 -1.96 8.80
N THR A 188 24.89 -3.17 8.76
CA THR A 188 26.15 -3.59 9.41
C THR A 188 27.32 -2.72 9.00
N ARG A 189 27.47 -2.44 7.69
CA ARG A 189 28.49 -1.52 7.18
C ARG A 189 28.28 -0.11 7.73
N LEU A 190 27.07 0.45 7.65
CA LEU A 190 26.78 1.79 8.22
C LEU A 190 27.03 1.86 9.72
N ASP A 191 26.61 0.83 10.45
CA ASP A 191 26.82 0.70 11.90
C ASP A 191 28.32 0.64 12.23
N ALA A 192 29.11 -0.07 11.42
CA ALA A 192 30.57 -0.10 11.55
C ALA A 192 31.19 1.28 11.32
N TYR A 193 30.69 2.07 10.36
CA TYR A 193 31.17 3.45 10.16
C TYR A 193 30.81 4.37 11.33
N VAL A 194 29.58 4.30 11.83
CA VAL A 194 29.15 5.10 13.00
C VAL A 194 30.02 4.73 14.21
N ARG A 195 30.18 3.44 14.47
CA ARG A 195 31.02 2.90 15.53
C ARG A 195 32.47 3.36 15.41
N ALA A 196 33.08 3.25 14.23
CA ALA A 196 34.45 3.71 14.02
C ALA A 196 34.60 5.21 14.29
N CYS A 197 33.61 6.03 13.93
CA CYS A 197 33.64 7.46 14.25
C CYS A 197 33.55 7.70 15.77
N ASP A 198 32.70 6.96 16.48
CA ASP A 198 32.56 7.08 17.94
C ASP A 198 33.81 6.58 18.69
N GLU A 199 34.35 5.42 18.31
CA GLU A 199 35.52 4.82 18.95
C GLU A 199 36.80 5.63 18.70
N THR A 200 36.92 6.29 17.54
CA THR A 200 38.08 7.16 17.24
C THR A 200 37.86 8.62 17.61
N LEU A 201 36.71 8.97 18.20
CA LEU A 201 36.30 10.36 18.47
C LEU A 201 36.41 11.25 17.21
N LEU A 202 36.19 10.67 16.04
CA LEU A 202 36.30 11.38 14.78
C LEU A 202 35.11 12.35 14.66
N SER A 203 35.43 13.64 14.70
CA SER A 203 34.41 14.68 14.57
C SER A 203 33.67 14.56 13.24
N HIS A 204 32.43 15.00 13.25
CA HIS A 204 31.60 15.06 12.04
C HIS A 204 32.29 15.79 10.88
N ASP A 205 32.94 16.93 11.17
CA ASP A 205 33.69 17.67 10.14
C ASP A 205 34.94 16.91 9.68
N GLY A 206 35.63 16.22 10.61
CA GLY A 206 36.78 15.37 10.30
C GLY A 206 36.41 14.25 9.32
N TYR A 207 35.34 13.50 9.61
CA TYR A 207 34.84 12.46 8.70
C TYR A 207 34.41 13.04 7.35
N ARG A 208 33.72 14.20 7.35
CA ARG A 208 33.27 14.87 6.13
C ARG A 208 34.44 15.21 5.20
N ARG A 209 35.53 15.76 5.74
CA ARG A 209 36.74 16.08 4.96
C ARG A 209 37.40 14.82 4.42
N LEU A 210 37.49 13.77 5.24
CA LEU A 210 38.07 12.48 4.83
C LEU A 210 37.26 11.85 3.68
N ALA A 211 35.94 11.79 3.80
CA ALA A 211 35.02 11.25 2.80
C ALA A 211 34.87 12.13 1.54
N ALA A 212 35.37 13.37 1.58
CA ALA A 212 35.46 14.20 0.38
C ALA A 212 36.65 13.79 -0.50
N ILE A 213 37.71 13.24 0.09
CA ILE A 213 38.95 12.84 -0.59
C ILE A 213 38.90 11.37 -1.00
N GLU A 214 38.45 10.48 -0.11
CA GLU A 214 38.37 9.03 -0.39
C GLU A 214 36.98 8.65 -0.91
N ALA A 215 36.89 8.34 -2.21
CA ALA A 215 35.65 8.02 -2.89
C ALA A 215 35.00 6.69 -2.43
N ARG A 216 35.78 5.79 -1.81
CA ARG A 216 35.28 4.51 -1.27
C ARG A 216 34.54 4.65 0.06
N LEU A 217 34.72 5.78 0.76
CA LEU A 217 34.03 6.05 2.00
C LEU A 217 32.55 6.37 1.76
N ILE A 218 31.74 6.00 2.73
CA ILE A 218 30.33 6.37 2.75
C ILE A 218 30.24 7.90 2.92
N ARG A 219 29.26 8.52 2.26
CA ARG A 219 29.04 9.95 2.40
C ARG A 219 28.59 10.27 3.82
N GLU A 220 29.14 11.32 4.40
CA GLU A 220 28.87 11.77 5.78
C GLU A 220 27.37 11.78 6.10
N TYR A 221 26.53 12.37 5.23
CA TYR A 221 25.09 12.47 5.48
C TYR A 221 24.41 11.11 5.75
N GLN A 222 24.92 10.01 5.19
CA GLN A 222 24.38 8.66 5.42
C GLN A 222 24.77 8.14 6.80
N VAL A 223 26.01 8.42 7.23
CA VAL A 223 26.52 8.08 8.57
C VAL A 223 25.79 8.89 9.63
N ALA A 224 25.62 10.20 9.42
CA ALA A 224 24.85 11.05 10.33
C ALA A 224 23.37 10.64 10.42
N HIS A 225 22.73 10.32 9.29
CA HIS A 225 21.37 9.80 9.28
C HIS A 225 21.25 8.50 10.09
N ARG A 226 22.20 7.58 9.93
CA ARG A 226 22.21 6.32 10.70
C ARG A 226 22.39 6.56 12.19
N ARG A 227 23.27 7.49 12.58
CA ARG A 227 23.45 7.88 13.99
C ARG A 227 22.13 8.36 14.61
N ILE A 228 21.37 9.19 13.89
CA ILE A 228 20.04 9.65 14.34
C ILE A 228 19.06 8.47 14.52
N GLU A 229 19.05 7.52 13.59
CA GLU A 229 18.21 6.31 13.73
C GLU A 229 18.60 5.48 14.95
N ILE A 230 19.89 5.24 15.17
CA ILE A 230 20.40 4.53 16.35
C ILE A 230 19.96 5.23 17.62
N THR A 231 20.12 6.56 17.71
CA THR A 231 19.67 7.33 18.88
C THR A 231 18.17 7.17 19.14
N LYS A 232 17.33 7.18 18.09
CA LYS A 232 15.89 6.94 18.24
C LYS A 232 15.58 5.53 18.74
N LEU A 233 16.31 4.52 18.24
CA LEU A 233 16.16 3.14 18.69
C LEU A 233 16.53 2.99 20.17
N ILE A 234 17.65 3.59 20.58
CA ILE A 234 18.11 3.60 21.98
C ILE A 234 17.06 4.28 22.87
N ASN A 235 16.57 5.46 22.48
CA ASN A 235 15.56 6.18 23.26
C ASN A 235 14.26 5.41 23.42
N ASN A 236 13.89 4.58 22.43
CA ASN A 236 12.71 3.72 22.54
C ASN A 236 12.95 2.50 23.44
N GLN A 237 14.19 2.02 23.53
CA GLN A 237 14.56 0.82 24.31
C GLN A 237 14.91 1.16 25.77
N ILE A 238 15.50 2.33 26.01
CA ILE A 238 15.89 2.80 27.33
C ILE A 238 14.85 3.79 27.81
N ASN A 239 13.97 3.37 28.72
CA ASN A 239 13.05 4.26 29.42
C ASN A 239 13.86 5.20 30.33
N ILE A 240 14.16 6.42 29.87
CA ILE A 240 14.74 7.45 30.72
C ILE A 240 13.59 8.05 31.55
N GLY A 241 13.41 7.54 32.77
CA GLY A 241 12.51 8.11 33.75
C GLY A 241 13.11 9.38 34.35
N THR A 242 12.32 10.44 34.47
CA THR A 242 12.70 11.61 35.27
C THR A 242 12.43 11.29 36.73
N PHE A 243 13.47 11.33 37.56
CA PHE A 243 13.32 11.30 39.01
C PHE A 243 13.66 12.69 39.55
N ASN A 244 12.86 13.14 40.51
CA ASN A 244 13.03 14.44 41.14
C ASN A 244 13.99 14.28 42.33
N LEU A 245 15.16 14.91 42.30
CA LEU A 245 16.12 14.88 43.41
C LEU A 245 15.60 15.62 44.65
N ASP A 246 14.62 16.51 44.51
CA ASP A 246 14.14 17.35 45.62
C ASP A 246 13.27 16.60 46.65
N LYS A 247 12.97 15.31 46.42
CA LYS A 247 12.13 14.51 47.33
C LYS A 247 12.93 13.52 48.19
N GLY A 248 14.08 13.96 48.71
CA GLY A 248 15.01 13.08 49.40
C GLY A 248 15.60 13.58 50.72
N LEU A 249 15.11 14.67 51.34
CA LEU A 249 15.72 15.16 52.59
C LEU A 249 14.77 15.44 53.76
N ASP A 250 13.46 15.19 53.65
CA ASP A 250 12.57 15.38 54.79
C ASP A 250 11.67 14.15 55.03
N GLN A 251 12.05 13.43 56.10
CA GLN A 251 11.24 12.56 56.95
C GLN A 251 10.93 11.13 56.48
N GLN A 252 11.64 10.18 57.10
CA GLN A 252 11.07 9.09 57.92
C GLN A 252 12.15 8.66 58.92
N SER A 253 12.10 9.16 60.16
CA SER A 253 11.51 8.51 61.33
C SER A 253 12.33 7.33 61.87
N ILE A 254 13.12 7.65 62.91
CA ILE A 254 13.49 6.88 64.10
C ILE A 254 13.15 5.38 64.04
N LEU A 255 14.19 4.56 64.00
CA LEU A 255 14.31 3.38 64.84
C LEU A 255 15.69 3.46 65.51
N ASP A 256 15.68 3.73 66.81
CA ASP A 256 16.80 3.47 67.70
C ASP A 256 16.97 1.94 67.83
N ASP A 257 18.19 1.45 67.67
CA ASP A 257 18.80 0.45 68.54
C ASP A 257 20.32 0.36 68.27
N ASP A 258 21.06 0.68 69.32
CA ASP A 258 22.48 0.48 69.64
C ASP A 258 23.41 -0.27 68.65
N ASP A 259 24.49 0.39 68.22
CA ASP A 259 25.85 0.16 68.74
C ASP A 259 26.91 1.06 68.05
N GLU A 260 27.94 1.40 68.82
CA GLU A 260 28.97 2.43 68.60
C GLU A 260 30.04 2.09 67.51
N PRO A 261 31.09 2.91 67.23
CA PRO A 261 31.38 3.47 65.90
C PRO A 261 32.73 3.02 65.30
N GLN A 262 32.90 2.91 63.97
CA GLN A 262 34.24 2.97 63.36
C GLN A 262 34.27 3.58 61.95
N GLY A 263 35.10 4.63 61.80
CA GLY A 263 35.78 4.95 60.54
C GLY A 263 35.39 6.25 59.83
N ASN A 264 35.90 7.37 60.33
CA ASN A 264 35.99 8.65 59.60
C ASN A 264 37.11 8.59 58.51
N PRO A 265 37.39 9.66 57.77
CA PRO A 265 36.86 10.03 56.46
C PRO A 265 37.94 9.99 55.36
N ASP A 266 37.56 10.00 54.08
CA ASP A 266 38.38 10.71 53.08
C ASP A 266 37.47 11.28 51.99
N GLY A 267 37.27 12.60 52.08
CA GLY A 267 36.49 13.37 51.13
C GLY A 267 37.25 13.52 49.81
N ILE A 268 36.63 13.08 48.72
CA ILE A 268 37.12 13.39 47.38
C ILE A 268 36.74 14.85 47.10
N ILE A 269 37.74 15.74 47.17
CA ILE A 269 37.64 17.11 46.68
C ILE A 269 37.73 17.03 45.16
N VAL A 270 36.63 17.35 44.46
CA VAL A 270 36.62 17.49 43.00
C VAL A 270 36.92 18.94 42.66
N ASP A 271 37.97 19.16 41.88
CA ASP A 271 38.41 20.46 41.38
C ASP A 271 37.37 21.01 40.38
N GLU A 272 36.85 22.22 40.64
CA GLU A 272 35.74 22.83 39.89
C GLU A 272 36.15 23.31 38.47
N GLN A 273 37.37 23.04 38.02
CA GLN A 273 37.90 23.58 36.75
C GLN A 273 37.73 22.68 35.52
N GLU A 274 37.13 21.49 35.65
CA GLU A 274 36.94 20.56 34.51
C GLU A 274 35.48 20.37 34.06
N VAL A 275 34.59 21.32 34.37
CA VAL A 275 33.22 21.30 33.82
C VAL A 275 33.21 21.99 32.46
N GLY A 276 33.46 21.21 31.41
CA GLY A 276 33.32 21.65 30.01
C GLY A 276 31.89 22.14 29.72
N ASN A 277 31.76 23.38 29.28
CA ASN A 277 30.50 24.05 28.95
C ASN A 277 29.61 23.21 28.02
N GLY A 278 28.52 22.67 28.58
CA GLY A 278 27.44 22.04 27.83
C GLY A 278 26.74 23.05 26.92
N VAL A 279 26.75 22.78 25.61
CA VAL A 279 26.01 23.56 24.61
C VAL A 279 24.51 23.22 24.71
N TYR A 280 23.71 24.25 24.95
CA TYR A 280 22.25 24.20 24.98
C TYR A 280 21.68 23.75 23.62
N ARG A 281 20.69 22.84 23.65
CA ARG A 281 19.88 22.48 22.49
C ARG A 281 18.72 23.48 22.37
N SER A 282 18.56 24.11 21.20
CA SER A 282 17.36 24.89 20.89
C SER A 282 16.16 23.96 20.66
N VAL A 283 15.03 24.33 21.26
CA VAL A 283 13.69 23.76 21.07
C VAL A 283 13.15 24.10 19.69
#